data_AF-A0A9D1SPG4-F1
#
_entry.id   AF-A0A9D1SPG4-F1
#
_cell.length_a   1.000
_cell.length_b   1.000
_cell.length_c   1.000
_cell.angle_alpha   90.00
_cell.angle_beta   90.00
_cell.angle_gamma   90.00
#
_symmetry.space_group_name_H-M   'P 1'
#
loop_
_entity.id
_entity.type
_entity.pdbx_description
1 polymer ?
#
loop_
_entity_poly.entity_id
_entity_poly.type
_entity_poly.pdbx_seq_one_letter_code
_entity_poly.pdbx_strand_id
1 'polypeptide(L)'
;MEPIAKFEKVSFEQFEKDFIKAFPEAADVRALYDAICLPKRATSGSAGYDFFAPAAFTVAAGQGLLVPTGIRAKMAPGWVLQIFPRSGLGFKHRLQLDNTVGIIDSDYYGSSNEGHIMIKLTCDAKDSGHACPVEQGAGFAQGIFLPYGLAEEDEVSAVRDGGFGSTTK
;
A
#
# COMPACT_ATOMS: atom_id res chain seq x y z
N MET A 1 22.58 -0.22 -9.70
CA MET A 1 21.23 0.22 -10.09
C MET A 1 21.09 1.67 -9.69
N GLU A 2 20.67 2.53 -10.61
CA GLU A 2 20.38 3.94 -10.31
C GLU A 2 19.10 4.04 -9.45
N PRO A 3 19.05 4.89 -8.42
CA PRO A 3 17.85 5.05 -7.63
C PRO A 3 16.80 5.87 -8.39
N ILE A 4 15.67 5.24 -8.73
CA ILE A 4 14.58 5.84 -9.50
C ILE A 4 13.39 6.33 -8.66
N ALA A 5 13.41 6.08 -7.34
CA ALA A 5 12.29 6.39 -6.45
C ALA A 5 12.72 6.68 -5.01
N LYS A 6 11.82 7.33 -4.27
CA LYS A 6 11.93 7.64 -2.84
C LYS A 6 10.58 7.42 -2.16
N PHE A 7 10.59 6.69 -1.05
CA PHE A 7 9.44 6.60 -0.16
C PHE A 7 9.46 7.74 0.86
N GLU A 8 8.29 8.29 1.16
CA GLU A 8 8.09 9.33 2.17
C GLU A 8 6.81 9.02 2.97
N LYS A 9 6.69 9.64 4.14
CA LYS A 9 5.40 9.68 4.83
C LYS A 9 4.51 10.75 4.18
N VAL A 10 3.21 10.49 4.11
CA VAL A 10 2.23 11.59 3.95
C VAL A 10 2.22 12.46 5.21
N SER A 11 1.60 13.63 5.18
CA SER A 11 1.43 14.46 6.37
C SER A 11 0.69 13.71 7.48
N PHE A 12 0.89 14.15 8.73
CA PHE A 12 0.16 13.57 9.86
C PHE A 12 -1.35 13.77 9.68
N GLU A 13 -1.75 14.95 9.20
CA GLU A 13 -3.14 15.33 8.98
C GLU A 13 -3.81 14.42 7.93
N GLN A 14 -3.11 14.14 6.81
CA GLN A 14 -3.63 13.23 5.79
C GLN A 14 -3.65 11.78 6.28
N PHE A 15 -2.62 11.35 7.03
CA PHE A 15 -2.62 10.02 7.64
C PHE A 15 -3.78 9.87 8.63
N GLU A 16 -3.93 10.79 9.59
CA GLU A 16 -4.97 10.75 10.62
C GLU A 16 -6.37 10.68 10.01
N LYS A 17 -6.63 11.54 9.02
CA LYS A 17 -7.90 11.56 8.27
C LYS A 17 -8.23 10.21 7.65
N ASP A 18 -7.28 9.59 6.95
CA ASP A 18 -7.51 8.31 6.29
C ASP A 18 -7.53 7.14 7.30
N PHE A 19 -6.71 7.23 8.35
CA PHE A 19 -6.53 6.19 9.35
C PHE A 19 -7.77 6.04 10.24
N ILE A 20 -8.34 7.13 10.75
CA ILE A 20 -9.57 7.09 11.56
C ILE A 20 -10.76 6.55 10.75
N LYS A 21 -10.78 6.81 9.43
CA LYS A 21 -11.82 6.23 8.56
C LYS A 21 -11.74 4.71 8.47
N ALA A 22 -10.53 4.15 8.48
CA ALA A 22 -10.30 2.71 8.42
C ALA A 22 -10.33 2.03 9.80
N PHE A 23 -9.90 2.75 10.85
CA PHE A 23 -9.77 2.29 12.23
C PHE A 23 -10.42 3.33 13.16
N PRO A 24 -11.76 3.39 13.24
CA PRO A 24 -12.47 4.43 14.00
C PRO A 24 -12.21 4.39 15.50
N GLU A 25 -11.83 3.23 16.03
CA GLU A 25 -11.51 3.02 17.44
C GLU A 25 -10.01 3.17 17.76
N ALA A 26 -9.19 3.64 16.81
CA ALA A 26 -7.77 3.82 17.02
C ALA A 26 -7.49 4.92 18.05
N ALA A 27 -6.77 4.57 19.11
CA ALA A 27 -6.25 5.52 20.08
C ALA A 27 -4.82 5.94 19.71
N ASP A 28 -4.44 7.17 20.06
CA ASP A 28 -3.09 7.73 19.87
C ASP A 28 -2.55 7.57 18.43
N VAL A 29 -3.33 8.08 17.46
CA VAL A 29 -2.98 8.04 16.03
C VAL A 29 -1.64 8.73 15.75
N ARG A 30 -1.25 9.71 16.58
CA ARG A 30 0.04 10.37 16.48
C ARG A 30 1.20 9.43 16.77
N ALA A 31 1.14 8.65 17.85
CA ALA A 31 2.16 7.64 18.13
C ALA A 31 2.26 6.59 17.01
N LEU A 32 1.11 6.16 16.45
CA LEU A 32 1.09 5.25 15.30
C LEU A 32 1.81 5.85 14.09
N TYR A 33 1.52 7.11 13.75
CA TYR A 33 2.15 7.84 12.66
C TYR A 33 3.67 7.98 12.84
N ASP A 34 4.10 8.37 14.05
CA ASP A 34 5.52 8.56 14.35
C ASP A 34 6.29 7.21 14.24
N ALA A 35 5.65 6.10 14.61
CA ALA A 35 6.19 4.74 14.52
C ALA A 35 6.21 4.13 13.10
N ILE A 36 5.59 4.76 12.10
CA ILE A 36 5.57 4.24 10.72
C ILE A 36 6.99 4.04 10.19
N CYS A 37 7.27 2.82 9.74
CA CYS A 37 8.51 2.45 9.07
C CYS A 37 8.39 2.65 7.56
N LEU A 38 9.36 3.34 6.94
CA LEU A 38 9.43 3.42 5.49
C LEU A 38 9.68 2.04 4.87
N PRO A 39 9.13 1.74 3.67
CA PRO A 39 9.36 0.47 3.01
C PRO A 39 10.85 0.19 2.77
N LYS A 40 11.27 -1.06 3.01
CA LYS A 40 12.66 -1.48 2.84
C LYS A 40 12.75 -2.88 2.26
N ARG A 41 13.83 -3.15 1.53
CA ARG A 41 14.14 -4.51 1.06
C ARG A 41 14.65 -5.34 2.23
N ALA A 42 14.25 -6.61 2.29
CA ALA A 42 14.69 -7.54 3.33
C ALA A 42 16.14 -7.99 3.14
N THR A 43 16.58 -8.17 1.89
CA THR A 43 17.94 -8.58 1.54
C THR A 43 18.45 -7.80 0.33
N SER A 44 19.75 -7.86 0.06
CA SER A 44 20.36 -7.20 -1.12
C SER A 44 19.79 -7.71 -2.45
N GLY A 45 19.38 -8.99 -2.50
CA GLY A 45 18.80 -9.64 -3.68
C GLY A 45 17.27 -9.55 -3.77
N SER A 46 16.58 -9.01 -2.76
CA SER A 46 15.12 -8.87 -2.81
C SER A 46 14.73 -7.88 -3.91
N ALA A 47 13.68 -8.21 -4.67
CA ALA A 47 13.08 -7.26 -5.60
C ALA A 47 12.13 -6.29 -4.87
N GLY A 48 11.32 -6.82 -3.95
CA GLY A 48 10.29 -6.08 -3.23
C GLY A 48 10.78 -5.29 -2.03
N TYR A 49 10.17 -4.11 -1.83
CA TYR A 49 10.22 -3.33 -0.61
C TYR A 49 9.04 -3.70 0.27
N ASP A 50 9.28 -4.25 1.46
CA ASP A 50 8.23 -4.62 2.40
C ASP A 50 7.56 -3.35 2.94
N PHE A 51 6.23 -3.30 2.89
CA PHE A 51 5.39 -2.32 3.57
C PHE A 51 5.01 -2.85 4.96
N PHE A 52 5.12 -1.99 5.97
CA PHE A 52 4.92 -2.34 7.37
C PHE A 52 3.58 -1.87 7.89
N ALA A 53 2.95 -2.66 8.76
CA ALA A 53 1.65 -2.33 9.33
C ALA A 53 1.79 -1.12 10.27
N PRO A 54 1.06 -0.01 10.04
CA PRO A 54 1.12 1.18 10.90
C PRO A 54 0.56 0.92 12.31
N ALA A 55 -0.38 -0.03 12.43
CA ALA A 55 -0.94 -0.52 13.67
C ALA A 55 -1.18 -2.03 13.57
N ALA A 56 -1.38 -2.68 14.71
CA ALA A 56 -1.80 -4.07 14.73
C ALA A 56 -3.23 -4.20 14.18
N PHE A 57 -3.48 -5.24 13.39
CA PHE A 57 -4.81 -5.55 12.88
C PHE A 57 -5.01 -7.05 12.74
N THR A 58 -6.26 -7.48 12.64
CA THR A 58 -6.61 -8.87 12.37
C THR A 58 -7.63 -8.93 11.25
N VAL A 59 -7.38 -9.76 10.24
CA VAL A 59 -8.33 -10.00 9.15
C VAL A 59 -8.92 -11.42 9.33
N ALA A 60 -10.18 -11.49 9.75
CA ALA A 60 -10.90 -12.75 9.91
C ALA A 60 -11.25 -13.36 8.54
N ALA A 61 -11.44 -14.68 8.50
CA ALA A 61 -11.88 -15.37 7.29
C ALA A 61 -13.16 -14.74 6.70
N GLY A 62 -13.15 -14.49 5.39
CA GLY A 62 -14.24 -13.84 4.65
C GLY A 62 -14.36 -12.33 4.88
N GLN A 63 -13.47 -11.72 5.68
CA GLN A 63 -13.46 -10.28 5.93
C GLN A 63 -12.33 -9.59 5.15
N GLY A 64 -12.56 -8.31 4.86
CA GLY A 64 -11.57 -7.42 4.23
C GLY A 64 -11.21 -6.24 5.12
N LEU A 65 -10.04 -5.69 4.90
CA LEU A 65 -9.51 -4.53 5.62
C LEU A 65 -8.77 -3.61 4.65
N LEU A 66 -9.05 -2.30 4.73
CA LEU A 66 -8.27 -1.28 4.06
C LEU A 66 -7.24 -0.72 5.04
N VAL A 67 -5.96 -0.79 4.69
CA VAL A 67 -4.85 -0.29 5.52
C VAL A 67 -4.26 0.97 4.89
N PRO A 68 -4.49 2.17 5.47
CA PRO A 68 -3.77 3.38 5.11
C PRO A 68 -2.34 3.29 5.62
N THR A 69 -1.36 3.19 4.73
CA THR A 69 0.03 2.83 5.11
C THR A 69 0.82 3.97 5.77
N GLY A 70 0.33 5.20 5.60
CA GLY A 70 1.05 6.46 5.82
C GLY A 70 2.19 6.71 4.85
N ILE A 71 2.33 5.90 3.79
CA ILE A 71 3.43 5.99 2.82
C ILE A 71 2.93 6.56 1.51
N ARG A 72 3.77 7.38 0.87
CA ARG A 72 3.70 7.78 -0.53
C ARG A 72 5.03 7.49 -1.24
N ALA A 73 5.01 7.38 -2.56
CA ALA A 73 6.19 7.05 -3.36
C ALA A 73 6.39 8.08 -4.49
N LYS A 74 7.51 8.81 -4.45
CA LYS A 74 7.97 9.61 -5.60
C LYS A 74 8.80 8.72 -6.49
N MET A 75 8.54 8.71 -7.80
CA MET A 75 9.34 7.94 -8.76
C MET A 75 9.51 8.66 -10.08
N ALA A 76 10.51 8.27 -10.86
CA ALA A 76 10.73 8.80 -12.20
C ALA A 76 9.58 8.40 -13.15
N PRO A 77 9.27 9.23 -14.17
CA PRO A 77 8.35 8.84 -15.25
C PRO A 77 8.79 7.54 -15.94
N GLY A 78 7.83 6.77 -16.46
CA GLY A 78 8.09 5.47 -17.08
C GLY A 78 8.28 4.31 -16.09
N TRP A 79 8.09 4.56 -14.79
CA TRP A 79 8.08 3.54 -13.74
C TRP A 79 6.73 3.44 -13.05
N VAL A 80 6.36 2.22 -12.69
CA VAL A 80 5.20 1.91 -11.86
C VAL A 80 5.67 1.18 -10.60
N LEU A 81 5.06 1.50 -9.46
CA LEU A 81 5.19 0.69 -8.25
C LEU A 81 4.02 -0.29 -8.18
N GLN A 82 4.31 -1.57 -8.34
CA GLN A 82 3.33 -2.65 -8.22
C GLN A 82 3.34 -3.24 -6.82
N ILE A 83 2.18 -3.27 -6.15
CA ILE A 83 2.00 -3.83 -4.81
C ILE A 83 1.52 -5.27 -4.93
N PHE A 84 2.19 -6.17 -4.20
CA PHE A 84 1.94 -7.60 -4.15
C PHE A 84 1.73 -8.08 -2.70
N PRO A 85 0.97 -9.16 -2.48
CA PRO A 85 0.93 -9.81 -1.18
C PRO A 85 2.30 -10.38 -0.79
N ARG A 86 2.58 -10.47 0.51
CA ARG A 86 3.71 -11.25 1.01
C ARG A 86 3.37 -12.73 0.98
N SER A 87 4.25 -13.53 0.38
CA SER A 87 4.02 -14.98 0.23
C SER A 87 3.69 -15.65 1.56
N GLY A 88 4.40 -15.31 2.64
CA GLY A 88 4.15 -15.89 3.97
C GLY A 88 2.70 -15.74 4.44
N LEU A 89 2.11 -14.55 4.29
CA LEU A 89 0.71 -14.31 4.68
C LEU A 89 -0.26 -14.94 3.67
N GLY A 90 0.06 -14.92 2.37
CA GLY A 90 -0.74 -15.57 1.34
C GLY A 90 -0.84 -17.09 1.52
N PHE A 91 0.27 -17.77 1.83
CA PHE A 91 0.28 -19.22 2.02
C PHE A 91 -0.30 -19.67 3.36
N LYS A 92 -0.02 -18.94 4.45
CA LYS A 92 -0.47 -19.33 5.80
C LYS A 92 -1.92 -18.95 6.08
N HIS A 93 -2.34 -17.79 5.59
CA HIS A 93 -3.62 -17.19 5.96
C HIS A 93 -4.56 -16.95 4.78
N ARG A 94 -4.13 -17.27 3.55
CA ARG A 94 -4.89 -16.92 2.33
C ARG A 94 -5.20 -15.42 2.28
N LEU A 95 -4.27 -14.59 2.77
CA LEU A 95 -4.36 -13.14 2.71
C LEU A 95 -4.00 -12.66 1.30
N GLN A 96 -4.90 -11.92 0.67
CA GLN A 96 -4.81 -11.49 -0.73
C GLN A 96 -5.08 -9.99 -0.85
N LEU A 97 -4.66 -9.38 -1.95
CA LEU A 97 -5.04 -8.02 -2.32
C LEU A 97 -6.38 -8.04 -3.07
N ASP A 98 -7.34 -7.19 -2.70
CA ASP A 98 -8.67 -7.13 -3.34
C ASP A 98 -8.59 -6.77 -4.82
N ASN A 99 -7.60 -5.96 -5.20
CA ASN A 99 -7.36 -5.54 -6.57
C ASN A 99 -6.29 -6.39 -7.29
N THR A 100 -5.90 -7.54 -6.72
CA THR A 100 -4.86 -8.46 -7.22
C THR A 100 -3.44 -7.87 -7.20
N VAL A 101 -3.22 -6.76 -7.91
CA VAL A 101 -1.97 -5.99 -7.93
C VAL A 101 -2.32 -4.51 -7.73
N GLY A 102 -1.70 -3.88 -6.74
CA GLY A 102 -1.84 -2.43 -6.56
C GLY A 102 -0.98 -1.69 -7.58
N ILE A 103 -1.60 -0.94 -8.47
CA ILE A 103 -0.90 -0.09 -9.45
C ILE A 103 -0.78 1.32 -8.88
N ILE A 104 0.45 1.74 -8.57
CA ILE A 104 0.77 3.08 -8.08
C ILE A 104 1.53 3.81 -9.19
N ASP A 105 0.85 4.77 -9.80
CA ASP A 105 1.38 5.59 -10.88
C ASP A 105 2.32 6.67 -10.37
N SER A 106 3.24 7.12 -11.22
CA SER A 106 4.24 8.13 -10.84
C SER A 106 3.65 9.50 -10.46
N ASP A 107 2.51 9.87 -11.06
CA ASP A 107 1.81 11.12 -10.81
C ASP A 107 0.88 11.07 -9.59
N TYR A 108 0.58 9.87 -9.08
CA TYR A 108 -0.21 9.70 -7.85
C TYR A 108 0.43 10.39 -6.65
N TYR A 109 1.75 10.57 -6.64
CA TYR A 109 2.47 11.28 -5.58
C TYR A 109 1.94 12.69 -5.27
N GLY A 110 1.42 13.39 -6.29
CA GLY A 110 0.92 14.77 -6.17
C GLY A 110 -0.59 14.88 -5.98
N SER A 111 -1.31 13.78 -5.78
CA SER A 111 -2.76 13.77 -5.68
C SER A 111 -3.29 14.54 -4.46
N SER A 112 -4.60 14.85 -4.46
CA SER A 112 -5.29 15.50 -3.33
C SER A 112 -5.22 14.77 -1.98
N ASN A 113 -4.88 13.47 -1.97
CA ASN A 113 -4.57 12.72 -0.75
C ASN A 113 -3.05 12.51 -0.55
N GLU A 114 -2.22 13.38 -1.11
CA GLU A 114 -0.76 13.37 -1.04
C GLU A 114 -0.08 12.10 -1.56
N GLY A 115 -0.76 11.35 -2.43
CA GLY A 115 -0.29 10.05 -2.91
C GLY A 115 -0.29 8.96 -1.84
N HIS A 116 -1.16 9.08 -0.83
CA HIS A 116 -1.27 8.08 0.24
C HIS A 116 -1.61 6.70 -0.33
N ILE A 117 -0.66 5.78 -0.25
CA ILE A 117 -0.82 4.39 -0.68
C ILE A 117 -1.68 3.68 0.37
N MET A 118 -2.85 3.21 -0.04
CA MET A 118 -3.73 2.40 0.80
C MET A 118 -3.82 0.99 0.21
N ILE A 119 -3.73 -0.02 1.08
CA ILE A 119 -3.67 -1.42 0.66
C ILE A 119 -4.91 -2.14 1.18
N LYS A 120 -5.75 -2.63 0.27
CA LYS A 120 -6.96 -3.37 0.61
C LYS A 120 -6.71 -4.87 0.55
N LEU A 121 -6.97 -5.55 1.66
CA LEU A 121 -6.70 -6.97 1.86
C LEU A 121 -7.98 -7.73 2.16
N THR A 122 -8.03 -9.00 1.78
CA THR A 122 -9.06 -9.95 2.23
C THR A 122 -8.41 -11.26 2.65
N CYS A 123 -8.93 -11.86 3.72
CA CYS A 123 -8.54 -13.19 4.18
C CYS A 123 -9.54 -14.23 3.66
N ASP A 124 -9.15 -15.03 2.67
CA ASP A 124 -10.02 -16.07 2.08
C ASP A 124 -9.76 -17.47 2.68
N ALA A 125 -9.37 -17.52 3.96
CA ALA A 125 -9.19 -18.77 4.68
C ALA A 125 -10.48 -19.61 4.68
N LYS A 126 -10.35 -20.94 4.61
CA LYS A 126 -11.48 -21.87 4.47
C LYS A 126 -11.79 -22.65 5.74
N ASP A 127 -10.87 -22.65 6.69
CA ASP A 127 -11.04 -23.23 8.02
C ASP A 127 -11.86 -22.30 8.92
N SER A 128 -12.73 -22.91 9.72
CA SER A 128 -13.62 -22.19 10.63
C SER A 128 -12.83 -21.53 11.75
N GLY A 129 -13.12 -20.26 12.04
CA GLY A 129 -12.44 -19.49 13.09
C GLY A 129 -11.06 -18.95 12.69
N HIS A 130 -10.65 -19.09 11.43
CA HIS A 130 -9.35 -18.57 10.98
C HIS A 130 -9.29 -17.05 11.07
N ALA A 131 -8.13 -16.56 11.53
CA ALA A 131 -7.81 -15.15 11.59
C ALA A 131 -6.35 -14.93 11.19
N CYS A 132 -6.09 -13.82 10.49
CA CYS A 132 -4.75 -13.38 10.13
C CYS A 132 -4.36 -12.19 11.01
N PRO A 133 -3.72 -12.41 12.18
CA PRO A 133 -3.17 -11.32 12.97
C PRO A 133 -1.90 -10.78 12.32
N VAL A 134 -1.77 -9.46 12.29
CA VAL A 134 -0.59 -8.74 11.84
C VAL A 134 -0.23 -7.72 12.90
N GLU A 135 0.96 -7.85 13.47
CA GLU A 135 1.47 -6.93 14.49
C GLU A 135 1.87 -5.58 13.90
N GLN A 136 1.85 -4.52 14.72
CA GLN A 136 2.41 -3.23 14.33
C GLN A 136 3.89 -3.38 13.92
N GLY A 137 4.28 -2.73 12.84
CA GLY A 137 5.64 -2.80 12.30
C GLY A 137 5.97 -4.11 11.59
N ALA A 138 5.05 -5.08 11.52
CA ALA A 138 5.24 -6.29 10.73
C ALA A 138 5.03 -6.01 9.23
N GLY A 139 5.87 -6.61 8.39
CA GLY A 139 5.69 -6.53 6.94
C GLY A 139 4.43 -7.27 6.50
N PHE A 140 3.55 -6.63 5.72
CA PHE A 140 2.27 -7.24 5.30
C PHE A 140 2.01 -7.23 3.79
N ALA A 141 2.66 -6.32 3.06
CA ALA A 141 2.66 -6.27 1.60
C ALA A 141 4.07 -5.95 1.10
N GLN A 142 4.31 -6.06 -0.20
CA GLN A 142 5.59 -5.68 -0.80
C GLN A 142 5.38 -4.94 -2.12
N GLY A 143 6.21 -3.94 -2.40
CA GLY A 143 6.17 -3.17 -3.64
C GLY A 143 7.39 -3.40 -4.52
N ILE A 144 7.20 -3.59 -5.82
CA ILE A 144 8.29 -3.73 -6.81
C ILE A 144 8.14 -2.62 -7.85
N PHE A 145 9.23 -1.90 -8.11
CA PHE A 145 9.29 -0.95 -9.21
C PHE A 145 9.59 -1.67 -10.52
N LEU A 146 8.77 -1.43 -11.53
CA LEU A 146 8.95 -1.99 -12.87
C LEU A 146 8.83 -0.86 -13.92
N PRO A 147 9.62 -0.92 -15.01
CA PRO A 147 9.39 -0.04 -16.15
C PRO A 147 8.08 -0.42 -16.85
N TYR A 148 7.39 0.55 -17.45
CA TYR A 148 6.23 0.33 -18.30
C TYR A 148 6.38 1.08 -19.64
N GLY A 149 5.64 0.64 -20.66
CA GLY A 149 5.61 1.26 -21.98
C GLY A 149 4.31 2.05 -22.21
N LEU A 150 4.36 2.97 -23.18
CA LEU A 150 3.18 3.67 -23.69
C LEU A 150 2.79 3.09 -25.06
N ALA A 151 1.51 3.15 -25.39
CA ALA A 151 1.03 2.80 -26.73
C ALA A 151 1.38 3.93 -27.73
N GLU A 152 1.40 3.62 -29.03
CA GLU A 152 1.73 4.62 -30.07
C GLU A 152 0.66 5.72 -30.16
N GLU A 153 -0.59 5.40 -29.84
CA GLU A 153 -1.74 6.28 -29.89
C GLU A 153 -2.02 7.02 -28.56
N ASP A 154 -1.05 7.07 -27.64
CA ASP A 154 -1.24 7.67 -26.31
C ASP A 154 -1.24 9.22 -26.38
N GLU A 155 -2.44 9.81 -26.35
CA GLU A 155 -2.68 11.27 -26.30
C GLU A 155 -3.17 11.75 -24.91
N VAL A 156 -2.82 11.04 -23.83
CA VAL A 156 -3.27 11.41 -22.48
C VAL A 156 -2.43 12.57 -21.92
N SER A 157 -3.09 13.67 -21.59
CA SER A 157 -2.49 14.84 -20.89
C SER A 157 -3.07 15.08 -19.49
N ALA A 158 -4.10 14.32 -19.11
CA ALA A 158 -4.72 14.42 -17.79
C ALA A 158 -3.77 13.86 -16.72
N VAL A 159 -3.64 14.58 -15.61
CA VAL A 159 -2.86 14.16 -14.42
C VAL A 159 -3.83 13.57 -13.40
N ARG A 160 -3.44 12.47 -12.76
CA ARG A 160 -4.28 11.79 -11.78
C ARG A 160 -4.51 12.64 -10.53
N ASP A 161 -5.78 12.77 -10.12
CA ASP A 161 -6.16 13.35 -8.83
C ASP A 161 -6.97 12.34 -7.99
N GLY A 162 -6.35 11.81 -6.93
CA GLY A 162 -6.93 10.85 -6.00
C GLY A 162 -6.73 9.37 -6.36
N GLY A 163 -7.13 8.47 -5.45
CA GLY A 163 -7.10 7.00 -5.58
C GLY A 163 -8.49 6.38 -5.76
N PHE A 164 -8.57 5.06 -6.03
CA PHE A 164 -9.84 4.29 -6.14
C PHE A 164 -10.81 4.73 -7.25
N GLY A 165 -10.42 4.59 -8.52
CA GLY A 165 -11.33 4.84 -9.65
C GLY A 165 -11.49 6.30 -10.05
N SER A 166 -10.59 7.18 -9.59
CA SER A 166 -10.56 8.61 -9.95
C SER A 166 -10.35 8.91 -11.43
N THR A 167 -9.99 7.91 -12.24
CA THR A 167 -9.83 8.02 -13.70
C THR A 167 -11.14 7.87 -14.47
N THR A 168 -12.23 7.45 -13.83
CA THR A 168 -13.54 7.29 -14.47
C THR A 168 -14.45 8.46 -14.06
N LYS A 169 -14.45 9.53 -14.86
CA LYS A 169 -15.54 10.52 -14.92
C LYS A 169 -16.19 10.47 -16.29
#